data_AF-A0A2Y9C6U4-F1
#
_entry.id   AF-A0A2Y9C6U4-F1
#
_cell.length_a   1.000
_cell.length_b   1.000
_cell.length_c   1.000
_cell.angle_alpha   90.00
_cell.angle_beta   90.00
_cell.angle_gamma   90.00
#
_symmetry.space_group_name_H-M   'P 1'
#
loop_
_entity.id
_entity.type
_entity.pdbx_description
1 polymer ?
#
loop_
_entity_poly.entity_id
_entity_poly.type
_entity_poly.pdbx_seq_one_letter_code
_entity_poly.pdbx_strand_id
1 'polypeptide(L)' 'MSFAKQVKNNLLEIISGMALHPENFSKHPETDFTRNRKLDFPSLLYLIIS' A
#
# COMPACT_ATOMS: atom_id res chain seq x y z
N MET A 1 -3.31 11.82 -21.54
CA MET A 1 -2.90 10.86 -20.49
C MET A 1 -2.98 9.47 -21.09
N SER A 2 -1.94 8.63 -21.02
CA SER A 2 -2.04 7.26 -21.54
C SER A 2 -2.87 6.40 -20.58
N PHE A 3 -3.55 5.38 -21.12
CA PHE A 3 -4.31 4.41 -20.33
C PHE A 3 -3.44 3.78 -19.22
N ALA A 4 -2.20 3.42 -19.52
CA ALA A 4 -1.26 2.88 -18.54
C ALA A 4 -0.99 3.85 -17.37
N LYS A 5 -0.88 5.16 -17.65
CA LYS A 5 -0.71 6.17 -16.60
C LYS A 5 -1.97 6.29 -15.73
N GLN A 6 -3.15 6.20 -16.33
CA GLN A 6 -4.42 6.26 -15.61
C GLN A 6 -4.60 5.04 -14.69
N VAL A 7 -4.32 3.83 -15.18
CA VAL A 7 -4.36 2.60 -14.38
C VAL A 7 -3.39 2.68 -13.21
N LYS A 8 -2.16 3.13 -13.45
CA LYS A 8 -1.17 3.33 -12.39
C LYS A 8 -1.68 4.31 -11.33
N ASN A 9 -2.20 5.47 -11.74
CA ASN A 9 -2.70 6.47 -10.79
C ASN A 9 -3.87 5.94 -9.95
N ASN A 10 -4.83 5.24 -10.56
CA ASN A 10 -5.94 4.63 -9.84
C ASN A 10 -5.45 3.61 -8.80
N LEU A 11 -4.45 2.80 -9.15
CA LEU A 11 -3.84 1.86 -8.21
C LEU A 11 -3.19 2.57 -7.01
N LEU A 12 -2.45 3.67 -7.26
CA LEU A 12 -1.84 4.47 -6.20
C LEU A 12 -2.89 5.09 -5.26
N GLU A 13 -4.01 5.57 -5.81
CA GLU A 13 -5.12 6.11 -5.01
C GLU A 13 -5.77 5.03 -4.13
N ILE A 14 -5.99 3.83 -4.68
CA ILE A 14 -6.54 2.70 -3.93
C ILE A 14 -5.60 2.33 -2.78
N ILE A 15 -4.30 2.18 -3.03
CA ILE A 15 -3.31 1.85 -2.00
C ILE A 15 -3.27 2.93 -0.92
N SER A 16 -3.37 4.20 -1.31
CA SER A 16 -3.43 5.31 -0.35
C SER A 16 -4.68 5.24 0.53
N GLY A 17 -5.83 4.87 -0.05
CA GLY A 17 -7.07 4.64 0.71
C GLY A 17 -6.98 3.46 1.67
N MET A 18 -6.35 2.37 1.25
CA MET A 18 -6.11 1.20 2.11
C MET A 18 -5.20 1.52 3.29
N ALA A 19 -4.21 2.41 3.10
CA ALA A 19 -3.28 2.82 4.12
C ALA A 19 -3.91 3.64 5.27
N LEU A 20 -5.11 4.18 5.07
CA LEU A 20 -5.88 4.83 6.15
C LEU A 20 -6.42 3.82 7.16
N HIS A 21 -6.62 2.57 6.74
CA HIS A 21 -7.20 1.49 7.55
C HIS A 21 -6.47 0.15 7.33
N PRO A 22 -5.16 0.05 7.65
CA PRO A 22 -4.38 -1.17 7.45
C PRO A 22 -4.91 -2.37 8.25
N GLU A 23 -5.64 -2.14 9.33
CA GLU A 23 -6.33 -3.15 10.15
C GLU A 23 -7.34 -4.00 9.39
N ASN A 24 -7.89 -3.48 8.28
CA ASN A 24 -8.78 -4.24 7.41
C ASN A 24 -8.04 -5.26 6.54
N PHE A 25 -6.71 -5.14 6.42
CA PHE A 25 -5.89 -5.89 5.46
C PHE A 25 -4.73 -6.65 6.11
N SER A 26 -4.34 -6.27 7.33
CA SER A 26 -3.30 -6.93 8.11
C SER A 26 -3.87 -7.37 9.45
N LYS A 27 -3.42 -8.54 9.91
CA LYS A 27 -3.82 -9.10 11.20
C LYS A 27 -3.21 -8.36 12.39
N HIS A 28 -2.01 -7.79 12.21
CA HIS A 28 -1.26 -7.12 13.27
C HIS A 28 -0.62 -5.82 12.74
N PRO A 29 -1.42 -4.84 12.26
CA PRO A 29 -0.91 -3.67 11.56
C PRO A 29 0.06 -2.84 12.41
N GLU A 30 -0.21 -2.77 13.72
CA GLU A 30 0.61 -2.06 14.72
C GLU A 30 2.01 -2.62 14.90
N THR A 31 2.26 -3.86 14.45
CA THR A 31 3.58 -4.50 14.55
C THR A 31 4.17 -4.83 13.19
N ASP A 32 3.33 -5.21 12.23
CA ASP A 32 3.74 -5.65 10.89
C ASP A 32 4.48 -4.57 10.11
N PHE A 33 4.15 -3.29 10.33
CA PHE A 33 4.74 -2.14 9.62
C PHE A 33 5.64 -1.28 10.51
N THR A 34 6.07 -1.81 11.65
CA THR A 34 6.96 -1.10 12.59
C THR A 34 8.41 -1.53 12.43
N ARG A 35 9.31 -0.77 13.08
CA ARG A 35 10.78 -0.70 13.01
C ARG A 35 11.57 -2.00 12.73
N ASN A 36 11.01 -3.19 12.98
CA ASN A 36 11.61 -4.48 12.59
C ASN A 36 11.39 -4.82 11.11
N ARG A 37 10.34 -4.31 10.45
CA ARG A 37 10.14 -4.35 9.00
C ARG A 37 10.31 -2.95 8.44
N LYS A 38 11.36 -2.74 7.65
CA LYS A 38 11.73 -1.43 7.06
C LYS A 38 10.74 -0.85 6.03
N LEU A 39 9.58 -1.50 5.85
CA LEU A 39 8.59 -1.14 4.84
C LEU A 39 7.27 -0.84 5.53
N ASP A 40 6.78 0.38 5.30
CA ASP A 40 5.41 0.73 5.66
C ASP A 40 4.40 0.01 4.74
N PHE A 41 3.12 0.04 5.13
CA PHE A 41 2.06 -0.66 4.41
C PHE A 41 1.97 -0.25 2.92
N PRO A 42 1.97 1.05 2.53
CA PRO A 42 2.00 1.45 1.12
C PRO A 42 3.24 0.94 0.38
N SER A 43 4.43 1.07 0.97
CA SER A 43 5.69 0.67 0.33
C SER A 43 5.75 -0.83 0.10
N LEU A 44 5.21 -1.63 1.02
CA LEU A 44 5.09 -3.07 0.84
C LEU A 44 4.19 -3.42 -0.34
N LEU A 45 3.02 -2.80 -0.44
CA LEU A 45 2.09 -3.02 -1.55
C LEU A 45 2.69 -2.58 -2.88
N TYR A 46 3.37 -1.43 -2.90
CA TYR A 46 4.11 -1.01 -4.10
C TYR A 46 5.18 -2.02 -4.50
N LEU A 47 5.93 -2.59 -3.55
CA LEU A 47 6.95 -3.58 -3.85
C LEU A 47 6.37 -4.89 -4.42
N ILE A 48 5.20 -5.33 -3.95
CA ILE A 48 4.59 -6.60 -4.37
C ILE A 48 3.92 -6.48 -5.75
N ILE A 49 3.34 -5.30 -6.05
CA ILE A 49 2.46 -5.11 -7.21
C ILE A 49 3.19 -4.40 -8.39
N SER A 50 4.34 -3.76 -8.14
CA SER A 50 5.17 -3.15 -9.20
C SER A 50 6.02 -4.17 -9.95
#